data_AF-A0AAV3RLJ0-F1
#
_entry.id   AF-A0AAV3RLJ0-F1
#
_cell.length_a   1.000
_cell.length_b   1.000
_cell.length_c   1.000
_cell.angle_alpha   90.00
_cell.angle_beta   90.00
_cell.angle_gamma   90.00
#
_symmetry.space_group_name_H-M   'P 1'
#
loop_
_entity.id
_entity.type
_entity.pdbx_description
1 polymer ?
#
loop_
_entity_poly.entity_id
_entity_poly.type
_entity_poly.pdbx_seq_one_letter_code
_entity_poly.pdbx_strand_id
1 'polypeptide(L)'
;MDPSDIRRVHERALSFVGKDYNCHVLWDKYLQFEFSQQQCGMLAHIYIRVLKFPTKGLHFYCDNFEKFVTVMEEEIKGEDDGTILEDPDGIPIIELMKFRALHKYRTIGNQLYQKALELDKEIKVYEAKIQTNYFQEQLIDADEGINIWTLSRSRRILFGL
;
A
#
# COMPACT_ATOMS: atom_id res chain seq x y z
N MET A 1 11.30 -12.77 -18.54
CA MET A 1 11.87 -11.72 -17.67
C MET A 1 12.07 -12.35 -16.31
N ASP A 2 13.20 -12.14 -15.67
CA ASP A 2 13.46 -12.72 -14.35
C ASP A 2 12.56 -12.08 -13.27
N PRO A 3 12.05 -12.83 -12.27
CA PRO A 3 11.23 -12.25 -11.20
C PRO A 3 11.91 -11.08 -10.46
N SER A 4 13.24 -11.10 -10.32
CA SER A 4 14.00 -10.01 -9.71
C SER A 4 13.97 -8.75 -10.57
N ASP A 5 14.08 -8.90 -11.89
CA ASP A 5 13.97 -7.77 -12.82
C ASP A 5 12.58 -7.12 -12.74
N ILE A 6 11.53 -7.95 -12.63
CA ILE A 6 10.15 -7.46 -12.51
C ILE A 6 9.97 -6.69 -11.20
N ARG A 7 10.45 -7.21 -10.07
CA ARG A 7 10.45 -6.49 -8.79
C ARG A 7 11.19 -5.17 -8.89
N ARG A 8 12.39 -5.15 -9.47
CA ARG A 8 13.19 -3.93 -9.64
C ARG A 8 12.44 -2.85 -10.42
N VAL A 9 11.70 -3.22 -11.46
CA VAL A 9 10.89 -2.27 -12.24
C VAL A 9 9.73 -1.72 -11.41
N HIS A 10 9.02 -2.58 -10.66
CA HIS A 10 7.95 -2.14 -9.75
C HIS A 10 8.49 -1.22 -8.65
N GLU A 11 9.60 -1.60 -8.00
CA GLU A 11 10.25 -0.76 -6.98
C GLU A 11 10.66 0.60 -7.52
N ARG A 12 11.22 0.63 -8.73
CA ARG A 12 11.55 1.88 -9.41
C ARG A 12 10.31 2.72 -9.65
N ALA A 13 9.24 2.14 -10.21
CA ALA A 13 7.99 2.86 -10.43
C ALA A 13 7.40 3.41 -9.12
N LEU A 14 7.37 2.59 -8.07
CA LEU A 14 6.89 2.98 -6.74
C LEU A 14 7.73 4.09 -6.11
N SER A 15 9.02 4.18 -6.41
CA SER A 15 9.86 5.29 -5.93
C SER A 15 9.42 6.64 -6.48
N PHE A 16 8.80 6.67 -7.66
CA PHE A 16 8.31 7.88 -8.30
C PHE A 16 6.86 8.19 -7.92
N VAL A 17 5.96 7.21 -7.98
CA VAL A 17 4.50 7.44 -7.87
C VAL A 17 3.83 6.67 -6.73
N GLY A 18 4.57 5.87 -5.97
CA GLY A 18 3.97 4.96 -4.96
C GLY A 18 3.31 5.65 -3.77
N LYS A 19 3.43 6.98 -3.66
CA LYS A 19 2.76 7.82 -2.65
C LYS A 19 1.57 8.60 -3.22
N ASP A 20 1.34 8.52 -4.52
CA ASP A 20 0.28 9.28 -5.18
C ASP A 20 -1.08 8.65 -4.87
N TYR A 21 -2.09 9.48 -4.61
CA TYR A 21 -3.42 8.98 -4.25
C TYR A 21 -4.04 8.05 -5.32
N ASN A 22 -3.69 8.29 -6.59
CA ASN A 22 -4.16 7.53 -7.74
C ASN A 22 -3.28 6.33 -8.12
N CYS A 23 -2.22 5.99 -7.38
CA CYS A 23 -1.29 4.92 -7.74
C CYS A 23 -1.81 3.49 -7.54
N HIS A 24 -3.09 3.31 -7.19
CA HIS A 24 -3.72 2.00 -6.98
C HIS A 24 -3.45 1.00 -8.11
N VAL A 25 -3.53 1.40 -9.39
CA VAL A 25 -3.28 0.49 -10.52
C VAL A 25 -1.87 -0.12 -10.50
N LEU A 26 -0.86 0.64 -10.05
CA LEU A 26 0.51 0.15 -9.91
C LEU A 26 0.62 -0.87 -8.78
N TRP A 27 -0.02 -0.60 -7.64
CA TRP A 27 -0.09 -1.54 -6.52
C TRP A 27 -0.84 -2.81 -6.87
N ASP A 28 -1.97 -2.72 -7.58
CA ASP A 28 -2.73 -3.88 -8.06
C ASP A 28 -1.88 -4.81 -8.91
N LYS A 29 -1.12 -4.24 -9.86
CA LYS A 29 -0.22 -5.02 -10.71
C LYS A 29 0.92 -5.65 -9.92
N TYR A 30 1.48 -4.95 -8.94
CA TYR A 30 2.55 -5.51 -8.12
C TYR A 30 2.06 -6.62 -7.20
N LEU A 31 0.90 -6.44 -6.56
CA LEU A 31 0.26 -7.45 -5.72
C LEU A 31 -0.14 -8.69 -6.52
N GLN A 32 -0.70 -8.53 -7.73
CA GLN A 32 -0.99 -9.64 -8.64
C GLN A 32 0.28 -10.42 -8.99
N PHE A 33 1.38 -9.70 -9.26
CA PHE A 33 2.67 -10.32 -9.52
C PHE A 33 3.17 -11.10 -8.30
N GLU A 34 3.25 -10.52 -7.10
CA GLU A 34 3.75 -11.24 -5.92
C GLU A 34 2.84 -12.40 -5.51
N PHE A 35 1.52 -12.28 -5.70
CA PHE A 35 0.58 -13.38 -5.52
C PHE A 35 0.91 -14.55 -6.46
N SER A 36 1.25 -14.27 -7.73
CA SER A 36 1.67 -15.29 -8.69
C SER A 36 3.00 -15.97 -8.32
N GLN A 37 3.85 -15.33 -7.51
CA GLN A 37 5.13 -15.89 -7.06
C GLN A 37 4.98 -16.85 -5.87
N GLN A 38 3.80 -16.93 -5.23
CA GLN A 38 3.53 -17.77 -4.05
C GLN A 38 4.52 -17.55 -2.88
N GLN A 39 5.08 -16.34 -2.77
CA GLN A 39 6.01 -15.97 -1.70
C GLN A 39 5.27 -15.16 -0.62
N CYS A 40 4.65 -15.85 0.33
CA CYS A 40 3.81 -15.23 1.37
C CYS A 40 4.53 -14.13 2.16
N GLY A 41 5.83 -14.29 2.44
CA GLY A 41 6.63 -13.27 3.13
C GLY A 41 6.78 -11.96 2.33
N MET A 42 6.99 -12.06 1.01
CA MET A 42 7.05 -10.88 0.14
C MET A 42 5.68 -10.25 -0.03
N LEU A 43 4.64 -11.06 -0.20
CA LEU A 43 3.27 -10.58 -0.29
C LEU A 43 2.85 -9.81 0.98
N ALA A 44 3.14 -10.34 2.16
CA ALA A 44 2.93 -9.66 3.44
C ALA A 44 3.67 -8.30 3.46
N HIS A 45 4.94 -8.29 3.04
CA HIS A 45 5.73 -7.06 2.98
C HIS A 45 5.12 -6.01 2.05
N ILE A 46 4.63 -6.40 0.87
CA ILE A 46 3.97 -5.48 -0.07
C ILE A 46 2.64 -4.96 0.50
N TYR A 47 1.84 -5.80 1.17
CA TYR A 47 0.61 -5.34 1.85
C TYR A 47 0.90 -4.25 2.90
N ILE A 48 1.91 -4.44 3.74
CA ILE A 48 2.33 -3.43 4.72
C ILE A 48 2.70 -2.11 4.04
N ARG A 49 3.35 -2.18 2.87
CA ARG A 49 3.78 -0.99 2.15
C ARG A 49 2.62 -0.24 1.49
N VAL A 50 1.65 -0.93 0.90
CA VAL A 50 0.49 -0.25 0.30
C VAL A 50 -0.40 0.39 1.38
N LEU A 51 -0.53 -0.24 2.56
CA LEU A 51 -1.28 0.30 3.69
C LEU A 51 -0.62 1.52 4.34
N LYS A 52 0.65 1.83 4.01
CA LYS A 52 1.38 2.98 4.56
C LYS A 52 0.88 4.32 4.04
N PHE A 53 0.31 4.35 2.84
CA PHE A 53 -0.07 5.60 2.17
C PHE A 53 -1.55 5.56 1.74
N PRO A 54 -2.26 6.70 1.80
CA PRO A 54 -3.63 6.77 1.31
C PRO A 54 -3.64 6.54 -0.20
N THR A 55 -4.54 5.68 -0.66
CA THR A 55 -4.80 5.44 -2.08
C THR A 55 -6.30 5.26 -2.28
N LYS A 56 -6.79 5.46 -3.51
CA LYS A 56 -8.21 5.18 -3.85
C LYS A 56 -8.67 3.76 -3.50
N GLY A 57 -7.73 2.80 -3.43
CA GLY A 57 -7.98 1.40 -3.07
C GLY A 57 -7.74 1.05 -1.60
N LEU A 58 -7.51 2.02 -0.71
CA LEU A 58 -7.02 1.75 0.66
C LEU A 58 -7.86 0.69 1.42
N HIS A 59 -9.18 0.83 1.42
CA HIS A 59 -10.07 -0.13 2.08
C HIS A 59 -9.97 -1.53 1.46
N PHE A 60 -9.95 -1.62 0.13
CA PHE A 60 -9.81 -2.87 -0.58
C PHE A 60 -8.50 -3.60 -0.23
N TYR A 61 -7.39 -2.85 -0.11
CA TYR A 61 -6.11 -3.44 0.32
C TYR A 61 -6.14 -3.91 1.77
N CYS A 62 -6.83 -3.19 2.67
CA CYS A 62 -6.99 -3.59 4.06
C CYS A 62 -7.81 -4.88 4.19
N ASP A 63 -8.95 -4.95 3.49
CA ASP A 63 -9.81 -6.14 3.52
C ASP A 63 -9.09 -7.37 2.98
N ASN A 64 -8.31 -7.21 1.90
CA ASN A 64 -7.52 -8.29 1.33
C ASN A 64 -6.33 -8.69 2.21
N PHE A 65 -5.72 -7.72 2.90
CA PHE A 65 -4.67 -8.01 3.88
C PHE A 65 -5.21 -8.84 5.05
N GLU A 66 -6.37 -8.50 5.59
CA GLU A 66 -6.98 -9.28 6.68
C GLU A 66 -7.34 -10.70 6.22
N LYS A 67 -7.89 -10.87 5.00
CA LYS A 67 -8.10 -12.20 4.40
C LYS A 67 -6.80 -12.99 4.27
N PHE A 68 -5.74 -12.34 3.79
CA PHE A 68 -4.42 -12.96 3.68
C PHE A 68 -3.89 -13.39 5.06
N VAL A 69 -4.01 -12.55 6.09
CA VAL A 69 -3.62 -12.91 7.46
C VAL A 69 -4.42 -14.11 7.97
N THR A 70 -5.74 -14.16 7.73
CA THR A 70 -6.57 -15.30 8.12
C THR A 70 -6.12 -16.59 7.46
N VAL A 71 -5.84 -16.58 6.16
CA VAL A 71 -5.32 -17.77 5.45
C VAL A 71 -3.98 -18.23 6.05
N MET A 72 -3.05 -17.30 6.29
CA MET A 72 -1.76 -17.62 6.92
C MET A 72 -1.92 -18.17 8.36
N GLU A 73 -2.90 -17.68 9.13
CA GLU A 73 -3.20 -18.20 10.48
C GLU A 73 -3.74 -19.63 10.45
N GLU A 74 -4.46 -20.01 9.39
CA GLU A 74 -4.95 -21.38 9.19
C GLU A 74 -3.83 -22.32 8.74
N GLU A 75 -2.94 -21.87 7.85
CA GLU A 75 -1.76 -22.64 7.41
C GLU A 75 -0.84 -23.01 8.58
N ILE A 76 -0.50 -22.03 9.44
CA ILE A 76 0.29 -22.22 10.67
C ILE A 76 -0.35 -23.25 11.61
N LYS A 77 -1.68 -23.30 11.69
CA LYS A 77 -2.39 -24.29 12.53
C LYS A 77 -2.45 -25.67 11.89
N GLY A 78 -2.30 -25.76 10.56
CA GLY A 78 -2.42 -27.00 9.79
C GLY A 78 -1.09 -27.72 9.51
N GLU A 79 0.06 -27.05 9.67
CA GLU A 79 1.42 -27.58 9.40
C GLU A 79 1.97 -28.53 10.51
N ASP A 80 1.12 -29.25 11.23
CA ASP A 80 1.47 -30.28 12.23
C ASP A 80 2.06 -31.57 11.61
N ASP A 81 2.95 -31.44 10.61
CA ASP A 81 3.66 -32.55 9.96
C ASP A 81 5.17 -32.46 10.22
N GLY A 82 5.57 -32.95 11.39
CA GLY A 82 6.79 -33.75 11.58
C GLY A 82 8.16 -33.07 11.53
N THR A 83 8.30 -31.78 11.21
CA THR A 83 9.62 -31.11 11.18
C THR A 83 9.84 -30.19 12.39
N ILE A 84 9.77 -30.77 13.59
CA ILE A 84 9.87 -30.01 14.85
C ILE A 84 11.33 -29.95 15.30
N LEU A 85 11.96 -28.78 15.17
CA LEU A 85 13.08 -28.41 16.05
C LEU A 85 12.44 -27.97 17.38
N GLU A 86 12.33 -28.91 18.32
CA GLU A 86 11.75 -28.70 19.65
C GLU A 86 12.72 -27.88 20.53
N ASP A 87 12.20 -26.87 21.23
CA ASP A 87 12.88 -26.25 22.36
C ASP A 87 12.71 -27.12 23.64
N PRO A 88 13.42 -26.83 24.75
CA PRO A 88 13.29 -27.59 25.99
C PRO A 88 11.87 -27.60 26.61
N ASP A 89 11.00 -26.71 26.14
CA ASP A 89 9.63 -26.50 26.64
C ASP A 89 8.56 -27.14 25.72
N GLY A 90 8.98 -27.88 24.68
CA GLY A 90 8.09 -28.62 23.77
C GLY A 90 7.35 -27.73 22.77
N ILE A 91 7.82 -26.50 22.53
CA ILE A 91 7.24 -25.59 21.55
C ILE A 91 8.01 -25.73 20.22
N PRO A 92 7.33 -25.95 19.09
CA PRO A 92 7.94 -25.86 17.77
C PRO A 92 8.52 -24.46 17.54
N ILE A 93 9.85 -24.35 17.53
CA ILE A 93 10.55 -23.05 17.41
C ILE A 93 10.14 -22.33 16.10
N ILE A 94 9.98 -23.10 15.01
CA ILE A 94 9.63 -22.58 13.69
C ILE A 94 8.20 -22.03 13.67
N GLU A 95 7.24 -22.76 14.23
CA GLU A 95 5.83 -22.36 14.32
C GLU A 95 5.68 -21.07 15.13
N LEU A 96 6.35 -21.02 16.28
CA LEU A 96 6.37 -19.83 17.14
C LEU A 96 6.95 -18.61 16.41
N MET A 97 8.00 -18.79 15.60
CA MET A 97 8.59 -17.73 14.79
C MET A 97 7.63 -17.25 13.70
N LYS A 98 6.97 -18.15 12.96
CA LYS A 98 5.96 -17.82 11.94
C LYS A 98 4.79 -17.05 12.57
N PHE A 99 4.25 -17.56 13.67
CA PHE A 99 3.16 -16.94 14.41
C PHE A 99 3.52 -15.53 14.90
N ARG A 100 4.71 -15.37 15.51
CA ARG A 100 5.20 -14.06 15.97
C ARG A 100 5.39 -13.08 14.81
N ALA A 101 5.91 -13.54 13.67
CA ALA A 101 6.08 -12.72 12.48
C ALA A 101 4.72 -12.26 11.92
N LEU A 102 3.75 -13.17 11.82
CA LEU A 102 2.41 -12.86 11.32
C LEU A 102 1.67 -11.87 12.23
N HIS A 103 1.71 -12.08 13.54
CA HIS A 103 1.13 -11.15 14.52
C HIS A 103 1.76 -9.76 14.40
N LYS A 104 3.08 -9.68 14.18
CA LYS A 104 3.78 -8.41 13.96
C LYS A 104 3.31 -7.72 12.68
N TYR A 105 3.15 -8.47 11.59
CA TYR A 105 2.61 -7.92 10.35
C TYR A 105 1.20 -7.38 10.54
N ARG A 106 0.29 -8.15 11.17
CA ARG A 106 -1.08 -7.71 11.46
C ARG A 106 -1.10 -6.41 12.26
N THR A 107 -0.30 -6.34 13.33
CA THR A 107 -0.19 -5.16 14.18
C THR A 107 0.27 -3.93 13.40
N ILE A 108 1.36 -4.06 12.64
CA ILE A 108 1.92 -2.95 11.86
C ILE A 108 0.95 -2.53 10.76
N GLY A 109 0.35 -3.49 10.05
CA GLY A 109 -0.61 -3.23 8.97
C GLY A 109 -1.80 -2.42 9.46
N ASN A 110 -2.39 -2.83 10.59
CA ASN A 110 -3.50 -2.10 11.21
C ASN A 110 -3.11 -0.68 11.63
N GLN A 111 -1.94 -0.49 12.26
CA GLN A 111 -1.46 0.85 12.63
C GLN A 111 -1.26 1.76 11.41
N LEU A 112 -0.71 1.22 10.32
CA LEU A 112 -0.51 1.97 9.08
C LEU A 112 -1.82 2.32 8.42
N TYR A 113 -2.75 1.36 8.33
CA TYR A 113 -4.08 1.58 7.79
C TYR A 113 -4.82 2.69 8.53
N GLN A 114 -4.83 2.70 9.87
CA GLN A 114 -5.50 3.76 10.64
C GLN A 114 -4.93 5.14 10.35
N LYS A 115 -3.60 5.25 10.19
CA LYS A 115 -2.94 6.51 9.82
C LYS A 115 -3.30 6.93 8.40
N ALA A 116 -3.25 6.00 7.45
CA ALA A 116 -3.60 6.27 6.06
C ALA A 116 -5.09 6.63 5.91
N LEU A 117 -5.97 6.04 6.72
CA LEU A 117 -7.40 6.31 6.73
C LEU A 117 -7.71 7.75 7.15
N GLU A 118 -6.99 8.28 8.14
CA GLU A 118 -7.18 9.67 8.55
C GLU A 118 -6.78 10.64 7.43
N LEU A 119 -5.64 10.39 6.77
CA LEU A 119 -5.20 11.17 5.62
C LEU A 119 -6.14 11.03 4.42
N ASP A 120 -6.71 9.85 4.19
CA ASP A 120 -7.67 9.61 3.10
C ASP A 120 -8.94 10.48 3.25
N LYS A 121 -9.42 10.69 4.48
CA LYS A 121 -10.55 11.61 4.74
C LYS A 121 -10.21 13.03 4.31
N GLU A 122 -9.03 13.53 4.66
CA GLU A 122 -8.58 14.87 4.26
C GLU A 122 -8.44 14.99 2.74
N ILE A 123 -7.78 14.02 2.10
CA ILE A 123 -7.58 13.99 0.65
C ILE A 123 -8.93 14.00 -0.08
N LYS A 124 -9.90 13.20 0.37
CA LYS A 124 -11.24 13.17 -0.24
C LYS A 124 -11.93 14.53 -0.22
N VAL A 125 -11.77 15.30 0.86
CA VAL A 125 -12.31 16.66 0.94
C VAL A 125 -11.64 17.58 -0.09
N TYR A 126 -10.32 17.47 -0.27
CA TYR A 126 -9.60 18.27 -1.26
C TYR A 126 -9.94 17.86 -2.69
N GLU A 127 -9.99 16.58 -3.00
CA GLU A 127 -10.35 16.06 -4.33
C GLU A 127 -11.75 16.52 -4.75
N ALA A 128 -12.72 16.51 -3.82
CA ALA A 128 -14.06 17.02 -4.09
C ALA A 128 -14.04 18.51 -4.46
N LYS A 129 -13.29 19.34 -3.73
CA LYS A 129 -13.13 20.78 -4.02
C LYS A 129 -12.45 21.02 -5.36
N ILE A 130 -11.42 20.23 -5.68
CA ILE A 130 -10.74 20.31 -6.96
C ILE A 130 -11.73 20.01 -8.09
N GLN A 131 -12.45 18.90 -8.00
CA GLN A 131 -13.44 18.52 -9.02
C GLN A 131 -14.50 19.60 -9.20
N THR A 132 -15.10 20.12 -8.13
CA THR A 132 -16.11 21.18 -8.24
C THR A 132 -15.60 22.45 -8.91
N ASN A 133 -14.36 22.86 -8.61
CA ASN A 133 -13.79 24.08 -9.19
C ASN A 133 -13.44 23.91 -10.68
N TYR A 134 -12.91 22.75 -11.09
CA TYR A 134 -12.66 22.44 -12.51
C TYR A 134 -13.94 22.49 -13.36
N PHE A 135 -15.10 22.14 -12.80
CA PHE A 135 -16.39 22.24 -13.49
C PHE A 135 -16.98 23.65 -13.50
N GLN A 136 -16.51 24.55 -12.63
CA GLN A 136 -16.95 25.95 -12.58
C GLN A 136 -16.07 26.88 -13.45
N GLU A 137 -14.84 26.50 -13.77
CA GLU A 137 -13.89 27.28 -14.58
C GLU A 137 -14.01 27.10 -16.11
N GLN A 138 -15.06 26.45 -16.63
CA GLN A 138 -15.27 26.29 -18.09
C GLN A 138 -15.76 27.55 -18.83
N LEU A 139 -15.36 28.74 -18.38
CA LEU A 139 -15.38 29.98 -19.15
C LEU A 139 -14.21 30.85 -18.69
N ILE A 140 -12.99 30.45 -19.06
CA ILE A 140 -11.83 31.34 -18.94
C ILE A 140 -11.15 31.39 -20.30
N ASP A 141 -11.10 32.60 -20.85
CA ASP A 141 -10.47 32.95 -22.11
C ASP A 141 -8.98 32.57 -22.09
N ALA A 142 -8.45 32.16 -23.24
CA ALA A 142 -7.16 31.48 -23.37
C ALA A 142 -5.96 32.29 -22.83
N ASP A 143 -6.10 33.61 -22.69
CA ASP A 143 -5.08 34.52 -22.19
C ASP A 143 -5.00 34.54 -20.65
N GLU A 144 -6.13 34.31 -19.96
CA GLU A 144 -6.20 34.35 -18.49
C GLU A 144 -5.80 33.01 -17.86
N GLY A 145 -5.95 31.90 -18.61
CA GLY A 145 -5.50 30.56 -18.21
C GLY A 145 -3.99 30.47 -17.95
N ILE A 146 -3.16 31.20 -18.69
CA ILE A 146 -1.69 31.15 -18.54
C ILE A 146 -1.25 31.73 -17.18
N ASN A 147 -1.97 32.74 -16.64
CA ASN A 147 -1.64 33.38 -15.37
C ASN A 147 -1.93 32.50 -14.14
N ILE A 148 -2.96 31.65 -14.21
CA ILE A 148 -3.35 30.78 -13.09
C ILE A 148 -2.38 29.59 -12.94
N TRP A 149 -1.91 29.04 -14.07
CA TRP A 149 -0.89 27.99 -14.08
C TRP A 149 0.50 28.50 -13.64
N THR A 150 0.87 29.74 -13.99
CA THR A 150 2.13 30.35 -13.55
C THR A 150 2.10 30.77 -12.07
N LEU A 151 0.95 31.23 -11.55
CA LEU A 151 0.75 31.51 -10.12
C LEU A 151 0.76 30.22 -9.27
N SER A 152 0.13 29.14 -9.74
CA SER A 152 0.15 27.84 -9.04
C SER A 152 1.55 27.19 -9.06
N ARG A 153 2.30 27.35 -10.16
CA ARG A 153 3.68 26.87 -10.26
C ARG A 153 4.64 27.68 -9.38
N SER A 154 4.42 28.98 -9.25
CA SER A 154 5.21 29.86 -8.37
C SER A 154 4.98 29.58 -6.88
N ARG A 155 3.78 29.14 -6.47
CA ARG A 155 3.51 28.75 -5.06
C ARG A 155 4.16 27.44 -4.63
N ARG A 156 4.44 26.50 -5.56
CA ARG A 156 5.24 25.29 -5.26
C ARG A 156 6.72 25.58 -5.01
N ILE A 157 7.22 26.74 -5.45
CA ILE A 157 8.62 27.16 -5.21
C ILE A 157 8.73 27.95 -3.89
N LEU A 158 7.67 28.64 -3.47
CA LEU A 158 7.67 29.46 -2.24
C LEU A 158 7.37 28.68 -0.95
N PHE A 159 6.75 27.50 -1.03
CA PHE A 159 6.55 26.60 0.12
C PHE A 159 7.37 25.33 -0.05
N GLY A 160 8.70 25.51 -0.18
CA GLY A 160 9.66 24.42 -0.29
C GLY A 160 9.90 23.67 1.03
N LEU A 161 10.17 22.36 0.88
CA LEU A 161 10.54 21.34 1.88
C LEU A 161 9.41 20.81 2.78
#